data_AF-A0A1V4SBA8-F1
#
_entry.id   AF-A0A1V4SBA8-F1
#
_cell.length_a   1.000
_cell.length_b   1.000
_cell.length_c   1.000
_cell.angle_alpha   90.00
_cell.angle_beta   90.00
_cell.angle_gamma   90.00
#
_symmetry.space_group_name_H-M   'P 1'
#
loop_
_entity.id
_entity.type
_entity.pdbx_description
1 polymer ?
#
loop_
_entity_poly.entity_id
_entity_poly.type
_entity_poly.pdbx_seq_one_letter_code
_entity_poly.pdbx_strand_id
1 'polypeptide(L)'
;MAYPQMAFINADWRDFQNTPAKNETRVNSILINDYLRILNQRGWQETHIFQAPLSSERFKANVVSAMQKKKIIGVTSRYAIISKKK
;
A
#
# COMPACT_ATOMS: atom_id res chain seq x y z
N MET A 1 4.88 32.51 -0.11
CA MET A 1 5.39 31.42 -0.98
C MET A 1 4.55 30.19 -0.73
N ALA A 2 3.96 29.59 -1.78
CA ALA A 2 3.27 28.31 -1.66
C ALA A 2 4.31 27.18 -1.68
N TYR A 3 4.36 26.35 -0.63
CA TYR A 3 5.22 25.18 -0.62
C TYR A 3 4.71 24.14 -1.63
N PRO A 4 5.61 23.42 -2.35
CA PRO A 4 5.20 22.33 -3.22
C PRO A 4 4.33 21.30 -2.48
N GLN A 5 3.22 20.91 -3.10
CA GLN A 5 2.30 19.88 -2.61
C GLN A 5 2.30 18.70 -3.58
N MET A 6 2.22 17.49 -3.03
CA MET A 6 2.14 16.24 -3.79
C MET A 6 0.99 15.41 -3.26
N ALA A 7 0.18 14.86 -4.16
CA ALA A 7 -0.85 13.87 -3.85
C ALA A 7 -0.57 12.60 -4.67
N PHE A 8 -0.63 11.44 -4.03
CA PHE A 8 -0.48 10.16 -4.71
C PHE A 8 -1.32 9.07 -4.05
N ILE A 9 -1.71 8.06 -4.84
CA ILE A 9 -2.41 6.88 -4.36
C ILE A 9 -1.41 5.74 -4.26
N ASN A 10 -1.39 5.06 -3.12
CA ASN A 10 -0.58 3.87 -2.93
C ASN A 10 -1.36 2.76 -2.24
N ALA A 11 -0.79 1.57 -2.21
CA ALA A 11 -1.43 0.39 -1.68
C ALA A 11 -0.50 -0.37 -0.71
N ASP A 12 -1.08 -0.95 0.33
CA ASP A 12 -0.37 -1.90 1.18
C ASP A 12 -0.25 -3.23 0.45
N TRP A 13 0.95 -3.78 0.48
CA TRP A 13 1.33 -5.06 -0.07
C TRP A 13 1.78 -5.98 1.04
N ARG A 14 1.15 -7.14 1.15
CA ARG A 14 1.50 -8.17 2.13
C ARG A 14 1.72 -9.54 1.52
N ASP A 15 2.77 -10.20 1.99
CA ASP A 15 3.12 -11.55 1.57
C ASP A 15 2.38 -12.61 2.41
N PHE A 16 1.14 -12.92 2.02
CA PHE A 16 0.38 -14.00 2.65
C PHE A 16 0.68 -15.39 2.09
N GLN A 17 1.79 -15.58 1.35
CA GLN A 17 2.13 -16.89 0.78
C GLN A 17 2.14 -17.98 1.86
N ASN A 18 1.15 -18.87 1.81
CA ASN A 18 0.98 -20.03 2.69
C ASN A 18 1.07 -19.72 4.20
N THR A 19 0.91 -18.45 4.57
CA THR A 19 1.11 -17.98 5.93
C THR A 19 -0.21 -17.37 6.40
N PRO A 20 -0.89 -17.98 7.39
CA PRO A 20 -2.08 -17.40 7.98
C PRO A 20 -1.81 -15.95 8.39
N ALA A 21 -2.80 -15.06 8.28
CA ALA A 21 -2.60 -13.63 8.59
C ALA A 21 -1.97 -13.38 9.99
N LYS A 22 -2.29 -14.22 10.97
CA LYS A 22 -1.70 -14.17 12.33
C LYS A 22 -0.20 -14.52 12.40
N ASN A 23 0.33 -15.19 11.38
CA ASN A 23 1.70 -15.66 11.27
C ASN A 23 2.50 -14.87 10.22
N GLU A 24 1.86 -13.96 9.47
CA GLU A 24 2.53 -13.18 8.43
C GLU A 24 3.50 -12.19 9.09
N THR A 25 4.72 -12.11 8.54
CA THR A 25 5.76 -11.22 9.03
C THR A 25 6.04 -10.15 8.01
N ARG A 26 6.42 -8.96 8.48
CA ARG A 26 6.62 -7.77 7.65
C ARG A 26 7.81 -7.87 6.65
N VAL A 27 8.59 -8.95 6.68
CA VAL A 27 9.88 -9.07 5.97
C VAL A 27 9.76 -8.80 4.47
N ASN A 28 8.66 -9.22 3.83
CA ASN A 28 8.43 -9.06 2.40
C ASN A 28 7.26 -8.11 2.07
N SER A 29 6.89 -7.25 3.00
CA SER A 29 5.69 -6.42 2.91
C SER A 29 6.06 -4.95 2.70
N ILE A 30 5.33 -4.27 1.82
CA ILE A 30 5.47 -2.82 1.58
C ILE A 30 4.19 -2.17 2.06
N LEU A 31 4.24 -1.46 3.19
CA LEU A 31 3.05 -0.83 3.77
C LEU A 31 3.16 0.69 3.73
N ILE A 32 2.05 1.37 4.03
CA ILE A 32 1.93 2.82 4.05
C ILE A 32 3.05 3.52 4.80
N ASN A 33 3.46 2.99 5.96
CA ASN A 33 4.52 3.56 6.77
C ASN A 33 5.92 3.46 6.12
N ASP A 34 6.14 2.56 5.15
CA ASP A 34 7.38 2.59 4.35
C ASP A 34 7.41 3.83 3.46
N TYR A 35 6.29 4.15 2.81
CA TYR A 35 6.16 5.34 1.99
C TYR A 35 6.29 6.61 2.84
N LEU A 36 5.60 6.69 3.98
CA LEU A 36 5.70 7.84 4.89
C LEU A 36 7.14 8.04 5.38
N ARG A 37 7.85 6.96 5.71
CA ARG A 37 9.26 7.01 6.10
C ARG A 37 10.13 7.57 5.00
N ILE A 38 10.00 7.08 3.77
CA ILE A 38 10.78 7.57 2.61
C ILE A 38 10.49 9.05 2.36
N LEU A 39 9.21 9.46 2.39
CA LEU A 39 8.82 10.86 2.22
C LEU A 39 9.46 11.76 3.26
N ASN A 40 9.38 11.35 4.54
CA ASN A 40 9.98 12.10 5.64
C ASN A 40 11.50 12.26 5.45
N GLN A 41 12.21 11.17 5.11
CA GLN A 41 13.65 11.19 4.80
C GLN A 41 13.99 12.10 3.61
N ARG A 42 13.05 12.29 2.68
CA ARG A 42 13.20 13.19 1.53
C ARG A 42 12.70 14.61 1.80
N GLY A 43 12.43 14.97 3.06
CA GLY A 43 12.01 16.32 3.45
C GLY A 43 10.57 16.65 3.06
N TRP A 44 9.71 15.63 2.91
CA TRP A 44 8.27 15.82 2.78
C TRP A 44 7.59 15.58 4.13
N GLN A 45 6.50 16.28 4.37
CA GLN A 45 5.65 16.12 5.54
C GLN A 45 4.25 15.76 5.05
N GLU A 46 3.72 14.64 5.52
CA GLU A 46 2.33 14.26 5.33
C GLU A 46 1.40 15.30 5.96
N THR A 47 0.34 15.66 5.25
CA THR A 47 -0.69 16.56 5.75
C THR A 47 -2.03 15.85 5.90
N HIS A 48 -2.33 14.92 4.99
CA HIS A 48 -3.56 14.14 5.00
C HIS A 48 -3.30 12.73 4.50
N ILE A 49 -4.04 11.78 5.06
CA ILE A 49 -4.10 10.38 4.62
C ILE A 49 -5.57 9.98 4.59
N PHE A 50 -6.04 9.53 3.44
CA PHE A 50 -7.39 9.00 3.26
C PHE A 50 -7.30 7.53 2.88
N GLN A 51 -8.01 6.66 3.59
CA GLN A 51 -8.16 5.28 3.15
C GLN A 51 -9.08 5.26 1.94
N ALA A 52 -8.57 4.78 0.80
CA ALA A 52 -9.36 4.59 -0.40
C ALA A 52 -9.96 3.18 -0.39
N PRO A 53 -11.23 3.02 -0.76
CA PRO A 53 -11.84 1.70 -0.83
C PRO A 53 -11.05 0.81 -1.80
N LEU A 54 -10.90 -0.47 -1.48
CA LEU A 54 -10.49 -1.47 -2.47
C LEU A 54 -11.60 -1.59 -3.52
N SER A 55 -11.26 -2.04 -4.73
CA SER A 55 -12.31 -2.32 -5.72
C SER A 55 -13.29 -3.32 -5.12
N SER A 56 -14.59 -3.03 -5.22
CA SER A 56 -15.65 -3.99 -4.86
C SER A 56 -15.78 -5.10 -5.90
N GLU A 57 -15.16 -4.94 -7.06
CA GLU A 57 -15.09 -5.96 -8.09
C GLU A 57 -14.29 -7.15 -7.57
N ARG A 58 -14.97 -8.29 -7.42
CA ARG A 58 -14.30 -9.54 -7.07
C ARG A 58 -13.39 -9.94 -8.21
N PHE A 59 -12.15 -10.32 -7.88
CA PHE A 59 -11.30 -11.01 -8.84
C PHE A 59 -12.01 -12.28 -9.35
N LYS A 60 -11.97 -12.49 -10.67
CA LYS A 60 -12.48 -13.72 -11.26
C LYS A 60 -11.74 -14.92 -10.67
N ALA A 61 -12.43 -16.05 -10.48
CA ALA A 61 -11.86 -17.24 -9.85
C ALA A 61 -10.57 -17.74 -10.53
N ASN A 62 -10.48 -17.63 -11.87
CA ASN A 62 -9.28 -17.97 -12.62
C ASN A 62 -8.10 -17.02 -12.36
N VAL A 63 -8.36 -15.74 -12.11
CA VAL A 63 -7.34 -14.75 -11.71
C VAL A 63 -6.87 -15.07 -10.30
N VAL A 64 -7.78 -15.34 -9.37
CA VAL A 64 -7.44 -15.75 -7.99
C VAL A 64 -6.60 -17.03 -8.01
N SER A 65 -7.01 -18.03 -8.78
CA SER A 65 -6.27 -19.29 -8.93
C SER A 65 -4.88 -19.08 -9.56
N ALA A 66 -4.77 -18.23 -10.58
CA ALA A 66 -3.49 -17.87 -11.17
C ALA A 66 -2.59 -17.12 -10.19
N MET A 67 -3.16 -16.21 -9.38
CA MET A 67 -2.44 -15.52 -8.31
C MET A 67 -1.93 -16.50 -7.27
N GLN A 68 -2.76 -17.45 -6.82
CA GLN A 68 -2.35 -18.51 -5.90
C GLN A 68 -1.22 -19.38 -6.49
N LYS A 69 -1.38 -19.85 -7.74
CA LYS A 69 -0.39 -20.71 -8.43
C LYS A 69 0.93 -20.00 -8.67
N LYS A 70 0.88 -18.72 -9.07
CA LYS A 70 2.05 -17.89 -9.33
C LYS A 70 2.60 -17.21 -8.07
N LYS A 71 1.99 -17.47 -6.90
CA LYS A 71 2.35 -16.86 -5.62
C LYS A 71 2.35 -15.33 -5.69
N ILE A 72 1.37 -14.77 -6.41
CA ILE A 72 1.21 -13.33 -6.61
C ILE A 72 0.56 -12.72 -5.36
N ILE A 73 1.16 -11.62 -4.93
CA ILE A 73 0.93 -10.86 -3.70
C ILE A 73 -0.48 -10.20 -3.70
N GLY A 74 -1.09 -10.06 -2.53
CA GLY A 74 -2.39 -9.41 -2.36
C GLY A 74 -2.27 -7.95 -1.90
N VAL A 75 -3.07 -7.07 -2.51
CA VAL A 75 -3.28 -5.70 -2.03
C VAL A 75 -4.25 -5.72 -0.86
N THR A 76 -3.85 -5.20 0.30
CA THR A 76 -4.69 -5.23 1.53
C THR A 76 -5.39 -3.93 1.85
N SER A 77 -4.90 -2.81 1.34
CA SER A 77 -5.47 -1.49 1.56
C SER A 77 -4.96 -0.53 0.49
N ARG A 78 -5.72 0.54 0.23
CA ARG A 78 -5.28 1.67 -0.59
C ARG A 78 -5.40 2.97 0.19
N TYR A 79 -4.48 3.89 -0.05
CA TYR A 79 -4.41 5.17 0.61
C TYR A 79 -4.14 6.28 -0.40
N ALA A 80 -4.85 7.38 -0.29
CA ALA A 80 -4.45 8.65 -0.89
C ALA A 80 -3.66 9.44 0.16
N ILE A 81 -2.42 9.81 -0.18
CA ILE A 81 -1.51 10.54 0.71
C ILE A 81 -1.27 11.91 0.10
N ILE A 82 -1.47 12.94 0.90
CA ILE A 82 -1.13 14.32 0.55
C ILE A 82 0.06 14.74 1.43
N SER A 83 1.07 15.33 0.80
CA SER A 83 2.28 15.80 1.47
C SER A 83 2.69 17.17 0.98
N LYS A 84 3.33 17.95 1.87
CA LYS A 84 3.96 19.23 1.56
C LYS A 84 5.47 19.12 1.71
N LYS A 85 6.23 19.86 0.90
CA LYS A 85 7.68 19.96 1.09
C LYS A 85 7.97 20.81 2.34
N LYS A 86 8.86 20.32 3.21
CA LYS A 86 9.40 21.08 4.35
C LYS A 86 10.27 22.23 3.87
#